data_AF-A0A0S8JRU6-F1
#
_entry.id   AF-A0A0S8JRU6-F1
#
_cell.length_a   1.000
_cell.length_b   1.000
_cell.length_c   1.000
_cell.angle_alpha   90.00
_cell.angle_beta   90.00
_cell.angle_gamma   90.00
#
_symmetry.space_group_name_H-M   'P 1'
#
loop_
_entity.id
_entity.type
_entity.pdbx_description
1 polymer ?
#
loop_
_entity_poly.entity_id
_entity_poly.type
_entity_poly.pdbx_seq_one_letter_code
_entity_poly.pdbx_strand_id
1 'polypeptide(L)'
;MISMSREWRQEPARRWVAYGLLLYGAAAVGRAVCQAAEGCTLGGFVKILLPSLAVLCVAFVVAVVDIRQFLSGLDLRDRGTLGDVALGAALASACLPLILVGQIVGLTYSLAGLIVVTGFTIACVLTVRRPGPEGLVALLLVLPFLAFLEWDFRAAWFAGGLVGPFLISPTVIAVWMFFLFSLAPVIVGRGSISLAGIGPYVGAWIFLVLLSSLAAVDPLMSLQEASLEIFCFPLFFVIVASRVRSAREAVMVTWGIVCYGILRIGIVYYFYLQVQQFDMSQAAILNSVQIYRVIDHVGLIGCMGIFVMPLAISLVAIAKVRRSLVLASLGAVFCGAAIVSSQVRSTVLPMLTTLPFIALHRTRRLPILCCTSGLIVAVLIIGFTVQPNLFSRFQGWQSWSTVVAGQVPRIDAWKVALKILRDYPLTGIGEGMWDRYYTLYTERIFWWGKMRLYVNSAHHILLHQAATGGVPLLIAWIGLIAVVLKKSVRTLRTAVDRRARSLTVGYLWSFVGFLTVGMIGGAASLHMRTWDLRRVIDGGMMFWLIVGMICSLHLIVESGDRQS
;
A
#
# COMPACT_ATOMS: atom_id res chain seq x y z
N MET A 1 -14.99 43.82 17.31
CA MET A 1 -16.15 43.09 17.86
C MET A 1 -16.65 41.99 16.92
N ILE A 2 -15.74 41.18 16.33
CA ILE A 2 -16.08 39.95 15.60
C ILE A 2 -15.04 38.88 16.01
N SER A 3 -15.16 38.41 17.24
CA SER A 3 -14.38 37.27 17.78
C SER A 3 -15.27 36.14 18.30
N MET A 4 -16.59 36.24 18.10
CA MET A 4 -17.51 35.10 18.16
C MET A 4 -17.55 34.49 16.75
N SER A 5 -17.36 33.19 16.51
CA SER A 5 -17.29 32.03 17.38
C SER A 5 -16.64 30.90 16.56
N ARG A 6 -15.33 30.68 16.74
CA ARG A 6 -14.66 29.46 16.22
C ARG A 6 -15.16 28.20 16.94
N GLU A 7 -15.69 28.35 18.15
CA GLU A 7 -16.26 27.26 18.96
C GLU A 7 -17.55 26.68 18.36
N TRP A 8 -18.40 27.51 17.75
CA TRP A 8 -19.69 27.08 17.18
C TRP A 8 -19.55 26.15 15.96
N ARG A 9 -18.39 26.14 15.28
CA ARG A 9 -18.12 25.24 14.14
C ARG A 9 -17.52 23.90 14.56
N GLN A 10 -17.03 23.78 15.79
CA GLN A 10 -16.47 22.52 16.30
C GLN A 10 -17.55 21.57 16.82
N GLU A 11 -18.65 22.13 17.31
CA GLU A 11 -19.70 21.34 17.96
C GLU A 11 -20.50 20.43 17.00
N PRO A 12 -20.86 20.85 15.78
CA PRO A 12 -21.46 19.96 14.80
C PRO A 12 -20.53 18.81 14.43
N ALA A 13 -19.23 19.07 14.25
CA ALA A 13 -18.24 18.03 13.93
C ALA A 13 -18.05 17.04 15.10
N ARG A 14 -18.01 17.53 16.35
CA ARG A 14 -18.00 16.68 17.55
C ARG A 14 -19.27 15.82 17.64
N ARG A 15 -20.44 16.37 17.32
CA ARG A 15 -21.70 15.63 17.28
C ARG A 15 -21.70 14.58 16.17
N TRP A 16 -21.24 14.89 14.97
CA TRP A 16 -21.09 13.92 13.87
C TRP A 16 -20.11 12.78 14.21
N VAL A 17 -19.00 13.09 14.89
CA VAL A 17 -18.06 12.08 15.39
C VAL A 17 -18.70 11.24 16.50
N ALA A 18 -19.40 11.85 17.44
CA ALA A 18 -20.14 11.13 18.48
C ALA A 18 -21.22 10.22 17.86
N TYR A 19 -21.95 10.68 16.84
CA TYR A 19 -22.93 9.88 16.13
C TYR A 19 -22.30 8.75 15.32
N GLY A 20 -21.15 8.99 14.66
CA GLY A 20 -20.39 7.94 13.98
C GLY A 20 -19.87 6.88 14.93
N LEU A 21 -19.37 7.28 16.11
CA LEU A 21 -18.92 6.37 17.17
C LEU A 21 -20.09 5.61 17.81
N LEU A 22 -21.25 6.26 18.02
CA LEU A 22 -22.46 5.62 18.52
C LEU A 22 -23.03 4.62 17.51
N LEU A 23 -23.08 4.96 16.22
CA LEU A 23 -23.53 4.07 15.15
C LEU A 23 -22.57 2.88 14.97
N TYR A 24 -21.26 3.11 15.03
CA TYR A 24 -20.25 2.06 14.97
C TYR A 24 -20.31 1.16 16.20
N GLY A 25 -20.42 1.75 17.40
CA GLY A 25 -20.61 1.01 18.65
C GLY A 25 -21.88 0.17 18.62
N ALA A 26 -23.00 0.73 18.16
CA ALA A 26 -24.25 0.00 17.96
C ALA A 26 -24.13 -1.13 16.94
N ALA A 27 -23.42 -0.93 15.82
CA ALA A 27 -23.20 -1.96 14.80
C ALA A 27 -22.22 -3.07 15.27
N ALA A 28 -21.24 -2.73 16.11
CA ALA A 28 -20.33 -3.69 16.72
C ALA A 28 -21.03 -4.52 17.81
N VAL A 29 -21.83 -3.87 18.66
CA VAL A 29 -22.68 -4.53 19.66
C VAL A 29 -23.73 -5.40 18.98
N GLY A 30 -24.39 -4.91 17.92
CA GLY A 30 -25.35 -5.69 17.14
C GLY A 30 -24.74 -6.95 16.55
N ARG A 31 -23.53 -6.86 15.98
CA ARG A 31 -22.79 -8.05 15.50
C ARG A 31 -22.40 -9.00 16.62
N ALA A 32 -21.94 -8.48 17.75
CA ALA A 32 -21.60 -9.31 18.92
C ALA A 32 -22.83 -10.01 19.51
N VAL A 33 -23.99 -9.35 19.52
CA VAL A 33 -25.28 -9.92 19.95
C VAL A 33 -25.77 -10.98 18.97
N CYS A 34 -25.71 -10.73 17.66
CA CYS A 34 -26.06 -11.74 16.63
C CYS A 34 -25.16 -12.98 16.74
N GLN A 35 -23.84 -12.80 16.92
CA GLN A 35 -22.91 -13.91 17.09
C GLN A 35 -23.04 -14.63 18.44
N ALA A 36 -23.48 -13.93 19.49
CA ALA A 36 -23.81 -14.54 20.77
C ALA A 36 -25.10 -15.37 20.69
N ALA A 37 -26.11 -14.87 19.95
CA ALA A 37 -27.34 -15.60 19.67
C ALA A 37 -27.11 -16.86 18.82
N GLU A 38 -26.04 -16.92 18.04
CA GLU A 38 -25.58 -18.11 17.28
C GLU A 38 -24.87 -19.18 18.14
N GLY A 39 -24.88 -19.05 19.47
CA GLY A 39 -24.48 -20.12 20.40
C GLY A 39 -23.17 -19.90 21.17
N CYS A 40 -22.64 -18.68 21.23
CA CYS A 40 -21.46 -18.40 22.06
C CYS A 40 -21.84 -18.32 23.55
N THR A 41 -21.05 -18.98 24.40
CA THR A 41 -21.15 -18.88 25.87
C THR A 41 -20.92 -17.43 26.35
N LEU A 42 -21.38 -17.08 27.56
CA LEU A 42 -21.11 -15.78 28.19
C LEU A 42 -19.61 -15.43 28.22
N GLY A 43 -18.74 -16.45 28.35
CA GLY A 43 -17.29 -16.29 28.24
C GLY A 43 -16.80 -15.92 26.83
N GLY A 44 -17.47 -16.40 25.78
CA GLY A 44 -17.26 -15.95 24.40
C GLY A 44 -17.72 -14.50 24.19
N PHE A 45 -18.88 -14.14 24.74
CA PHE A 45 -19.39 -12.77 24.71
C PHE A 45 -18.43 -11.79 25.40
N VAL A 46 -17.96 -12.11 26.61
CA VAL A 46 -16.98 -11.27 27.35
C VAL A 46 -15.64 -11.20 26.61
N LYS A 47 -15.14 -12.30 26.04
CA LYS A 47 -13.90 -12.31 25.24
C LYS A 47 -13.98 -11.44 23.97
N ILE A 48 -15.17 -11.30 23.37
CA ILE A 48 -15.41 -10.45 22.19
C ILE A 48 -15.61 -8.98 22.61
N LEU A 49 -16.33 -8.76 23.72
CA LEU A 49 -16.71 -7.42 24.19
C LEU A 49 -15.56 -6.68 24.88
N LEU A 50 -14.74 -7.35 25.69
CA LEU A 50 -13.72 -6.71 26.54
C LEU A 50 -12.61 -5.99 25.76
N PRO A 51 -12.04 -6.53 24.67
CA PRO A 51 -11.04 -5.83 23.85
C PRO A 51 -11.65 -4.66 23.06
N SER A 52 -12.91 -4.83 22.60
CA SER A 52 -13.66 -3.77 21.92
C SER A 52 -13.97 -2.63 22.89
N LEU A 53 -14.33 -2.95 24.13
CA LEU A 53 -14.47 -1.99 25.23
C LEU A 53 -13.13 -1.36 25.61
N ALA A 54 -12.01 -2.09 25.59
CA ALA A 54 -10.69 -1.53 25.84
C ALA A 54 -10.26 -0.53 24.75
N VAL A 55 -10.49 -0.84 23.48
CA VAL A 55 -10.23 0.09 22.35
C VAL A 55 -11.19 1.26 22.38
N LEU A 56 -12.47 1.05 22.68
CA LEU A 56 -13.44 2.12 22.88
C LEU A 56 -13.08 2.96 24.10
N CYS A 57 -12.59 2.38 25.19
CA CYS A 57 -12.09 3.08 26.37
C CYS A 57 -10.81 3.84 26.06
N VAL A 58 -9.88 3.31 25.26
CA VAL A 58 -8.68 4.05 24.83
C VAL A 58 -9.06 5.19 23.88
N ALA A 59 -9.97 4.95 22.92
CA ALA A 59 -10.48 5.98 22.03
C ALA A 59 -11.29 7.04 22.79
N PHE A 60 -12.06 6.63 23.79
CA PHE A 60 -12.83 7.49 24.70
C PHE A 60 -11.90 8.26 25.63
N VAL A 61 -10.89 7.63 26.24
CA VAL A 61 -9.85 8.29 27.04
C VAL A 61 -9.07 9.28 26.18
N VAL A 62 -8.72 8.94 24.95
CA VAL A 62 -8.06 9.85 23.99
C VAL A 62 -9.00 10.98 23.53
N ALA A 63 -10.31 10.76 23.54
CA ALA A 63 -11.32 11.76 23.15
C ALA A 63 -11.84 12.62 24.33
N VAL A 64 -11.78 12.13 25.57
CA VAL A 64 -12.38 12.72 26.78
C VAL A 64 -11.33 13.23 27.76
N VAL A 65 -10.16 12.59 27.86
CA VAL A 65 -9.06 13.13 28.66
C VAL A 65 -8.42 14.26 27.88
N ASP A 66 -8.57 15.47 28.42
CA ASP A 66 -7.97 16.69 27.91
C ASP A 66 -6.46 16.48 27.70
N ILE A 67 -6.12 16.23 26.44
CA ILE A 67 -4.78 16.02 25.87
C ILE A 67 -3.77 17.06 26.36
N ARG A 68 -4.20 18.23 26.86
CA ARG A 68 -3.33 19.25 27.44
C ARG A 68 -2.56 18.77 28.68
N GLN A 69 -3.16 17.98 29.59
CA GLN A 69 -2.46 17.53 30.81
C GLN A 69 -1.44 16.42 30.56
N PHE A 70 -1.74 15.51 29.62
CA PHE A 70 -0.78 14.48 29.20
C PHE A 70 0.42 15.09 28.45
N LEU A 71 0.21 16.18 27.72
CA LEU A 71 1.27 16.87 26.98
C LEU A 71 2.09 17.85 27.82
N SER A 72 1.55 18.39 28.93
CA SER A 72 2.32 19.28 29.81
C SER A 72 3.44 18.58 30.59
N GLY A 73 3.41 17.25 30.68
CA GLY A 73 4.52 16.44 31.24
C GLY A 73 5.63 16.11 30.23
N LEU A 74 5.41 16.38 28.94
CA LEU A 74 6.39 16.17 27.87
C LEU A 74 6.92 17.54 27.43
N ASP A 75 7.94 18.05 28.12
CA ASP A 75 8.60 19.30 27.74
C ASP A 75 9.36 19.12 26.41
N LEU A 76 8.66 19.37 25.31
CA LEU A 76 9.06 19.12 23.91
C LEU A 76 9.88 20.29 23.31
N ARG A 77 10.55 21.10 24.13
CA ARG A 77 11.12 22.37 23.67
C ARG A 77 12.48 22.35 23.01
N ASP A 78 13.28 21.27 23.03
CA ASP A 78 14.53 21.32 22.27
C ASP A 78 15.08 19.97 21.79
N ARG A 79 15.48 19.93 20.50
CA ARG A 79 16.32 18.91 19.82
C ARG A 79 15.88 17.43 19.76
N GLY A 80 14.61 17.09 20.01
CA GLY A 80 14.11 15.70 19.99
C GLY A 80 13.85 15.03 18.62
N THR A 81 14.01 15.68 17.47
CA THR A 81 13.44 15.19 16.19
C THR A 81 14.03 13.87 15.68
N LEU A 82 15.32 13.63 15.91
CA LEU A 82 15.97 12.38 15.51
C LEU A 82 15.88 11.32 16.61
N GLY A 83 15.85 11.74 17.87
CA GLY A 83 15.69 10.86 19.04
C GLY A 83 14.30 10.22 19.09
N ASP A 84 13.24 10.96 18.82
CA ASP A 84 11.86 10.46 18.85
C ASP A 84 11.60 9.46 17.71
N VAL A 85 12.10 9.76 16.50
CA VAL A 85 11.99 8.87 15.33
C VAL A 85 12.89 7.64 15.51
N ALA A 86 14.10 7.82 16.05
CA ALA A 86 14.99 6.72 16.37
C ALA A 86 14.43 5.84 17.49
N LEU A 87 13.77 6.41 18.50
CA LEU A 87 13.14 5.67 19.59
C LEU A 87 11.94 4.86 19.07
N GLY A 88 11.05 5.46 18.27
CA GLY A 88 9.95 4.74 17.63
C GLY A 88 10.44 3.60 16.73
N ALA A 89 11.47 3.85 15.91
CA ALA A 89 12.08 2.84 15.05
C ALA A 89 12.85 1.77 15.85
N ALA A 90 13.56 2.16 16.91
CA ALA A 90 14.31 1.24 17.77
C ALA A 90 13.37 0.35 18.59
N LEU A 91 12.27 0.89 19.13
CA LEU A 91 11.23 0.12 19.81
C LEU A 91 10.58 -0.88 18.85
N ALA A 92 10.25 -0.48 17.61
CA ALA A 92 9.74 -1.40 16.59
C ALA A 92 10.77 -2.47 16.17
N SER A 93 12.05 -2.09 16.06
CA SER A 93 13.13 -3.01 15.64
C SER A 93 13.54 -3.99 16.75
N ALA A 94 13.51 -3.55 18.02
CA ALA A 94 13.73 -4.39 19.19
C ALA A 94 12.64 -5.46 19.37
N CYS A 95 11.51 -5.34 18.67
CA CYS A 95 10.48 -6.37 18.64
C CYS A 95 10.86 -7.57 17.76
N LEU A 96 11.72 -7.40 16.76
CA LEU A 96 12.04 -8.49 15.82
C LEU A 96 12.67 -9.71 16.53
N PRO A 97 13.62 -9.55 17.47
CA PRO A 97 14.11 -10.67 18.29
C PRO A 97 13.05 -11.25 19.24
N LEU A 98 12.19 -10.40 19.83
CA LEU A 98 11.12 -10.84 20.74
C LEU A 98 10.03 -11.66 20.03
N ILE A 99 9.72 -11.32 18.77
CA ILE A 99 8.81 -12.07 17.91
C ILE A 99 9.46 -13.40 17.50
N LEU A 100 10.75 -13.39 17.12
CA LEU A 100 11.48 -14.60 16.73
C LEU A 100 11.67 -15.59 17.90
N VAL A 101 11.84 -15.10 19.13
CA VAL A 101 11.89 -15.92 20.36
C VAL A 101 10.49 -16.30 20.86
N GLY A 102 9.47 -15.56 20.44
CA GLY A 102 8.09 -15.63 20.94
C GLY A 102 7.28 -16.86 20.54
N GLN A 103 7.80 -17.72 19.65
CA GLN A 103 7.10 -18.96 19.25
C GLN A 103 6.82 -19.92 20.42
N ILE A 104 7.42 -19.71 21.60
CA ILE A 104 7.28 -20.56 22.78
C ILE A 104 6.17 -20.09 23.75
N VAL A 105 5.70 -18.83 23.68
CA VAL A 105 4.70 -18.31 24.65
C VAL A 105 3.76 -17.29 23.99
N GLY A 106 2.46 -17.59 23.87
CA GLY A 106 1.44 -16.73 23.24
C GLY A 106 1.30 -15.28 23.77
N LEU A 107 1.92 -14.97 24.92
CA LEU A 107 2.06 -13.61 25.46
C LEU A 107 2.95 -12.69 24.59
N THR A 108 3.96 -13.23 23.93
CA THR A 108 4.91 -12.44 23.11
C THR A 108 4.27 -11.84 21.86
N TYR A 109 3.37 -12.57 21.20
CA TYR A 109 2.59 -12.06 20.06
C TYR A 109 1.65 -10.92 20.45
N SER A 110 1.02 -11.03 21.63
CA SER A 110 0.14 -9.98 22.14
C SER A 110 0.92 -8.70 22.45
N LEU A 111 2.13 -8.84 23.00
CA LEU A 111 3.03 -7.71 23.27
C LEU A 111 3.55 -7.09 21.96
N ALA A 112 4.00 -7.89 21.00
CA ALA A 112 4.43 -7.41 19.68
C ALA A 112 3.28 -6.70 18.94
N GLY A 113 2.08 -7.28 18.99
CA GLY A 113 0.84 -6.67 18.49
C GLY A 113 0.60 -5.29 19.08
N LEU A 114 0.64 -5.20 20.42
CA LEU A 114 0.45 -3.95 21.14
C LEU A 114 1.51 -2.90 20.76
N ILE A 115 2.79 -3.29 20.65
CA ILE A 115 3.87 -2.37 20.32
C ILE A 115 3.71 -1.81 18.90
N VAL A 116 3.41 -2.66 17.91
CA VAL A 116 3.23 -2.20 16.53
C VAL A 116 1.99 -1.32 16.40
N VAL A 117 0.86 -1.68 17.02
CA VAL A 117 -0.35 -0.85 17.01
C VAL A 117 -0.07 0.49 17.70
N THR A 118 0.61 0.49 18.85
CA THR A 118 0.99 1.72 19.56
C THR A 118 1.93 2.59 18.72
N GLY A 119 2.95 1.99 18.10
CA GLY A 119 3.88 2.68 17.20
C GLY A 119 3.15 3.28 15.99
N PHE A 120 2.16 2.58 15.46
CA PHE A 120 1.30 3.05 14.37
C PHE A 120 0.45 4.23 14.83
N THR A 121 -0.07 4.21 16.06
CA THR A 121 -0.83 5.33 16.66
C THR A 121 0.03 6.57 16.74
N ILE A 122 1.21 6.40 17.31
CA ILE A 122 2.17 7.48 17.49
C ILE A 122 2.54 8.05 16.12
N ALA A 123 2.81 7.19 15.13
CA ALA A 123 3.14 7.62 13.78
C ALA A 123 2.01 8.40 13.10
N CYS A 124 0.75 7.95 13.21
CA CYS A 124 -0.41 8.67 12.71
C CYS A 124 -0.58 10.03 13.42
N VAL A 125 -0.47 10.06 14.75
CA VAL A 125 -0.54 11.31 15.54
C VAL A 125 0.57 12.28 15.14
N LEU A 126 1.80 11.80 14.96
CA LEU A 126 2.92 12.59 14.49
C LEU A 126 2.69 13.11 13.07
N THR A 127 2.14 12.28 12.18
CA THR A 127 1.80 12.66 10.79
C THR A 127 0.81 13.82 10.78
N VAL A 128 -0.17 13.79 11.69
CA VAL A 128 -1.16 14.85 11.82
C VAL A 128 -0.54 16.10 12.44
N ARG A 129 0.11 15.98 13.60
CA ARG A 129 0.57 17.12 14.41
C ARG A 129 1.83 17.80 13.90
N ARG A 130 2.81 17.05 13.40
CA ARG A 130 4.09 17.63 12.98
C ARG A 130 3.94 18.25 11.58
N PRO A 131 4.45 19.48 11.38
CA PRO A 131 4.27 20.18 10.11
C PRO A 131 5.09 19.58 8.96
N GLY A 132 6.19 18.90 9.27
CA GLY A 132 7.08 18.27 8.31
C GLY A 132 6.72 16.81 8.01
N PRO A 133 7.56 16.13 7.21
CA PRO A 133 7.34 14.75 6.78
C PRO A 133 7.72 13.70 7.82
N GLU A 134 8.23 14.06 9.00
CA GLU A 134 8.78 13.12 9.99
C GLU A 134 7.74 12.08 10.42
N GLY A 135 6.51 12.51 10.69
CA GLY A 135 5.42 11.60 11.05
C GLY A 135 5.07 10.63 9.93
N LEU A 136 5.06 11.10 8.67
CA LEU A 136 4.84 10.25 7.50
C LEU A 136 5.96 9.23 7.35
N VAL A 137 7.23 9.62 7.57
CA VAL A 137 8.35 8.69 7.53
C VAL A 137 8.22 7.64 8.63
N ALA A 138 7.86 8.04 9.85
CA ALA A 138 7.60 7.08 10.94
C ALA A 138 6.46 6.12 10.57
N LEU A 139 5.40 6.62 9.95
CA LEU A 139 4.27 5.81 9.49
C LEU A 139 4.73 4.76 8.47
N LEU A 140 5.51 5.18 7.47
CA LEU A 140 6.11 4.28 6.48
C LEU A 140 7.02 3.22 7.12
N LEU A 141 7.71 3.53 8.22
CA LEU A 141 8.57 2.54 8.88
C LEU A 141 7.79 1.52 9.72
N VAL A 142 6.61 1.89 10.25
CA VAL A 142 5.78 0.99 11.07
C VAL A 142 4.89 0.08 10.24
N LEU A 143 4.39 0.56 9.09
CA LEU A 143 3.46 -0.19 8.22
C LEU A 143 3.90 -1.61 7.85
N PRO A 144 5.20 -1.91 7.55
CA PRO A 144 5.64 -3.25 7.23
C PRO A 144 5.42 -4.25 8.36
N PHE A 145 5.62 -3.81 9.61
CA PHE A 145 5.42 -4.64 10.79
C PHE A 145 3.94 -4.91 11.05
N LEU A 146 3.08 -3.95 10.71
CA LEU A 146 1.64 -4.09 10.85
C LEU A 146 1.10 -5.17 9.92
N ALA A 147 1.58 -5.20 8.68
CA ALA A 147 1.28 -6.26 7.74
C ALA A 147 2.02 -7.58 8.04
N PHE A 148 3.17 -7.55 8.73
CA PHE A 148 3.81 -8.76 9.29
C PHE A 148 2.92 -9.38 10.37
N LEU A 149 2.41 -8.58 11.30
CA LEU A 149 1.54 -9.10 12.35
C LEU A 149 0.25 -9.67 11.77
N GLU A 150 -0.39 -8.97 10.84
CA GLU A 150 -1.58 -9.49 10.17
C GLU A 150 -1.33 -10.88 9.55
N TRP A 151 -0.16 -11.06 8.92
CA TRP A 151 0.26 -12.33 8.36
C TRP A 151 0.29 -13.42 9.44
N ASP A 152 1.03 -13.16 10.50
CA ASP A 152 1.34 -14.15 11.51
C ASP A 152 0.10 -14.52 12.34
N PHE A 153 -0.75 -13.52 12.66
CA PHE A 153 -2.04 -13.75 13.30
C PHE A 153 -2.98 -14.59 12.43
N ARG A 154 -2.99 -14.42 11.10
CA ARG A 154 -3.80 -15.27 10.19
C ARG A 154 -3.22 -16.67 10.05
N ALA A 155 -1.92 -16.86 10.17
CA ALA A 155 -1.30 -18.18 10.19
C ALA A 155 -1.67 -18.92 11.50
N ALA A 156 -1.59 -18.23 12.63
CA ALA A 156 -1.99 -18.74 13.94
C ALA A 156 -3.51 -18.96 14.09
N TRP A 157 -4.35 -18.27 13.30
CA TRP A 157 -5.81 -18.40 13.32
C TRP A 157 -6.33 -19.81 13.05
N PHE A 158 -5.60 -20.62 12.29
CA PHE A 158 -5.94 -22.04 12.12
C PHE A 158 -5.91 -22.83 13.46
N ALA A 159 -5.47 -22.20 14.56
CA ALA A 159 -5.52 -22.73 15.93
C ALA A 159 -6.60 -22.11 16.86
N GLY A 160 -7.54 -21.27 16.37
CA GLY A 160 -8.84 -21.05 17.06
C GLY A 160 -9.07 -19.79 17.92
N GLY A 161 -8.38 -18.66 17.70
CA GLY A 161 -8.59 -17.42 18.48
C GLY A 161 -9.22 -16.25 17.70
N LEU A 162 -10.44 -15.81 18.07
CA LEU A 162 -11.25 -14.78 17.38
C LEU A 162 -10.74 -13.32 17.46
N VAL A 163 -9.86 -12.97 18.40
CA VAL A 163 -9.63 -11.56 18.79
C VAL A 163 -8.53 -10.84 17.98
N GLY A 164 -7.42 -11.51 17.65
CA GLY A 164 -6.26 -10.86 17.01
C GLY A 164 -6.55 -10.27 15.63
N PRO A 165 -7.23 -11.01 14.72
CA PRO A 165 -7.55 -10.52 13.38
C PRO A 165 -8.58 -9.39 13.30
N PHE A 166 -9.38 -9.16 14.34
CA PHE A 166 -10.31 -8.04 14.34
C PHE A 166 -9.57 -6.70 14.49
N LEU A 167 -8.63 -6.62 15.45
CA LEU A 167 -7.85 -5.41 15.76
C LEU A 167 -6.91 -4.99 14.63
N ILE A 168 -6.43 -5.96 13.84
CA ILE A 168 -5.52 -5.73 12.70
C ILE A 168 -6.27 -5.88 11.37
N SER A 169 -7.61 -5.91 11.41
CA SER A 169 -8.38 -5.99 10.17
C SER A 169 -8.14 -4.73 9.33
N PRO A 170 -8.04 -4.85 7.99
CA PRO A 170 -7.91 -3.72 7.09
C PRO A 170 -8.94 -2.62 7.37
N THR A 171 -10.16 -3.03 7.67
CA THR A 171 -11.26 -2.13 8.02
C THR A 171 -10.99 -1.34 9.29
N VAL A 172 -10.49 -1.97 10.37
CA VAL A 172 -10.19 -1.26 11.62
C VAL A 172 -9.05 -0.26 11.42
N ILE A 173 -7.98 -0.65 10.71
CA ILE A 173 -6.85 0.24 10.41
C ILE A 173 -7.31 1.41 9.53
N ALA A 174 -8.13 1.14 8.52
CA ALA A 174 -8.70 2.16 7.65
C ALA A 174 -9.58 3.15 8.40
N VAL A 175 -10.52 2.65 9.22
CA VAL A 175 -11.39 3.45 10.07
C VAL A 175 -10.56 4.29 11.04
N TRP A 176 -9.52 3.71 11.61
CA TRP A 176 -8.69 4.38 12.59
C TRP A 176 -7.78 5.44 11.96
N MET A 177 -7.21 5.17 10.79
CA MET A 177 -6.55 6.19 9.97
C MET A 177 -7.55 7.30 9.63
N PHE A 178 -8.71 6.97 9.09
CA PHE A 178 -9.75 7.95 8.76
C PHE A 178 -10.15 8.79 9.98
N PHE A 179 -10.30 8.18 11.16
CA PHE A 179 -10.56 8.90 12.41
C PHE A 179 -9.44 9.88 12.74
N LEU A 180 -8.18 9.42 12.77
CA LEU A 180 -7.05 10.29 13.08
C LEU A 180 -6.87 11.42 12.06
N PHE A 181 -7.16 11.17 10.78
CA PHE A 181 -7.03 12.15 9.71
C PHE A 181 -8.24 13.07 9.55
N SER A 182 -9.45 12.64 9.90
CA SER A 182 -10.62 13.53 10.00
C SER A 182 -10.51 14.51 11.17
N LEU A 183 -9.69 14.18 12.18
CA LEU A 183 -9.25 15.12 13.20
C LEU A 183 -8.13 16.06 12.71
N ALA A 184 -7.46 15.76 11.59
CA ALA A 184 -6.35 16.57 11.10
C ALA A 184 -6.75 18.01 10.73
N PRO A 185 -7.87 18.31 10.06
CA PRO A 185 -8.32 19.68 9.85
C PRO A 185 -8.50 20.47 11.16
N VAL A 186 -8.99 19.80 12.21
CA VAL A 186 -9.18 20.39 13.55
C VAL A 186 -7.84 20.66 14.24
N ILE A 187 -6.87 19.77 14.06
CA ILE A 187 -5.54 19.83 14.71
C ILE A 187 -4.56 20.72 13.94
N VAL A 188 -4.65 20.76 12.62
CA VAL A 188 -3.59 21.29 11.75
C VAL A 188 -3.81 22.76 11.41
N GLY A 189 -5.04 23.30 11.52
CA GLY A 189 -5.32 24.74 11.44
C GLY A 189 -4.73 25.46 10.21
N ARG A 190 -4.42 24.74 9.13
CA ARG A 190 -3.64 25.26 8.00
C ARG A 190 -4.47 25.33 6.74
N GLY A 191 -4.08 26.28 5.88
CA GLY A 191 -4.77 26.69 4.66
C GLY A 191 -5.13 25.54 3.72
N SER A 192 -6.09 25.83 2.84
CA SER A 192 -6.62 24.91 1.84
C SER A 192 -5.51 24.07 1.20
N ILE A 193 -5.65 22.74 1.27
CA ILE A 193 -4.78 21.82 0.54
C ILE A 193 -5.00 22.12 -0.95
N SER A 194 -4.06 22.84 -1.56
CA SER A 194 -4.08 23.02 -3.00
C SER A 194 -3.76 21.68 -3.62
N LEU A 195 -4.78 20.97 -4.12
CA LEU A 195 -4.64 19.67 -4.76
C LEU A 195 -3.96 19.76 -6.15
N ALA A 196 -3.04 20.70 -6.34
CA ALA A 196 -2.17 20.88 -7.51
C ALA A 196 -2.86 20.71 -8.88
N GLY A 197 -4.16 20.96 -9.02
CA GLY A 197 -4.93 20.67 -10.23
C GLY A 197 -5.14 19.17 -10.55
N ILE A 198 -4.71 18.23 -9.69
CA ILE A 198 -5.07 16.80 -9.79
C ILE A 198 -6.37 16.49 -9.04
N GLY A 199 -6.76 17.37 -8.10
CA GLY A 199 -7.98 17.25 -7.30
C GLY A 199 -9.25 16.91 -8.09
N PRO A 200 -9.54 17.55 -9.24
CA PRO A 200 -10.71 17.20 -10.05
C PRO A 200 -10.67 15.76 -10.58
N TYR A 201 -9.51 15.24 -10.96
CA TYR A 201 -9.37 13.87 -11.47
C TYR A 201 -9.50 12.83 -10.36
N VAL A 202 -8.94 13.12 -9.19
CA VAL A 202 -9.10 12.26 -8.00
C VAL A 202 -10.56 12.27 -7.53
N GLY A 203 -11.20 13.44 -7.50
CA GLY A 203 -12.61 13.57 -7.15
C GLY A 203 -13.53 12.86 -8.14
N ALA A 204 -13.27 13.00 -9.45
CA ALA A 204 -14.00 12.28 -10.49
C ALA A 204 -13.81 10.77 -10.37
N TRP A 205 -12.58 10.30 -10.12
CA TRP A 205 -12.30 8.88 -9.90
C TRP A 205 -13.06 8.35 -8.67
N ILE A 206 -12.98 9.02 -7.52
CA ILE A 206 -13.73 8.64 -6.30
C ILE A 206 -15.24 8.59 -6.58
N PHE A 207 -15.78 9.62 -7.22
CA PHE A 207 -17.20 9.70 -7.55
C PHE A 207 -17.64 8.54 -8.43
N LEU A 208 -16.86 8.21 -9.46
CA LEU A 208 -17.17 7.14 -10.40
C LEU A 208 -17.03 5.74 -9.77
N VAL A 209 -16.05 5.54 -8.88
CA VAL A 209 -15.95 4.30 -8.09
C VAL A 209 -17.20 4.16 -7.19
N LEU A 210 -17.62 5.22 -6.50
CA LEU A 210 -18.84 5.18 -5.69
C LEU A 210 -20.09 4.88 -6.52
N LEU A 211 -20.24 5.57 -7.66
CA LEU A 211 -21.38 5.37 -8.56
C LEU A 211 -21.43 3.93 -9.08
N SER A 212 -20.29 3.40 -9.50
CA SER A 212 -20.14 2.01 -9.91
C SER A 212 -20.53 1.04 -8.81
N SER A 213 -20.03 1.24 -7.59
CA SER A 213 -20.36 0.39 -6.44
C SER A 213 -21.83 0.45 -6.03
N LEU A 214 -22.46 1.62 -6.12
CA LEU A 214 -23.89 1.77 -5.86
C LEU A 214 -24.75 1.08 -6.92
N ALA A 215 -24.26 1.02 -8.16
CA ALA A 215 -24.94 0.36 -9.28
C ALA A 215 -24.64 -1.15 -9.38
N ALA A 216 -23.79 -1.70 -8.51
CA ALA A 216 -23.45 -3.12 -8.50
C ALA A 216 -24.67 -3.99 -8.13
N VAL A 217 -24.67 -5.27 -8.54
CA VAL A 217 -25.72 -6.23 -8.12
C VAL A 217 -25.72 -6.50 -6.62
N ASP A 218 -24.54 -6.38 -5.98
CA ASP A 218 -24.41 -6.38 -4.51
C ASP A 218 -23.74 -5.06 -4.08
N PRO A 219 -24.52 -3.98 -3.93
CA PRO A 219 -23.97 -2.67 -3.58
C PRO A 219 -23.26 -2.66 -2.24
N LEU A 220 -23.71 -3.47 -1.27
CA LEU A 220 -23.13 -3.49 0.06
C LEU A 220 -21.72 -4.07 0.03
N MET A 221 -21.54 -5.22 -0.62
CA MET A 221 -20.21 -5.79 -0.80
C MET A 221 -19.33 -4.87 -1.63
N SER A 222 -19.85 -4.31 -2.72
CA SER A 222 -19.04 -3.44 -3.58
C SER A 222 -18.63 -2.14 -2.88
N LEU A 223 -19.52 -1.51 -2.11
CA LEU A 223 -19.19 -0.33 -1.30
C LEU A 223 -18.16 -0.64 -0.22
N GLN A 224 -18.24 -1.82 0.38
CA GLN A 224 -17.22 -2.26 1.34
C GLN A 224 -15.84 -2.32 0.67
N GLU A 225 -15.76 -2.88 -0.54
CA GLU A 225 -14.54 -2.96 -1.33
C GLU A 225 -14.06 -1.57 -1.80
N ALA A 226 -14.97 -0.73 -2.28
CA ALA A 226 -14.66 0.64 -2.67
C ALA A 226 -14.21 1.51 -1.51
N SER A 227 -14.69 1.27 -0.28
CA SER A 227 -14.37 2.13 0.86
C SER A 227 -12.88 2.18 1.14
N LEU A 228 -12.16 1.06 1.09
CA LEU A 228 -10.71 1.08 1.31
C LEU A 228 -9.99 1.78 0.16
N GLU A 229 -10.45 1.56 -1.07
CA GLU A 229 -9.90 2.19 -2.27
C GLU A 229 -10.03 3.71 -2.23
N ILE A 230 -11.21 4.20 -1.82
CA ILE A 230 -11.55 5.62 -1.79
C ILE A 230 -10.94 6.34 -0.57
N PHE A 231 -10.93 5.68 0.59
CA PHE A 231 -10.52 6.32 1.83
C PHE A 231 -9.04 6.11 2.15
N CYS A 232 -8.51 4.90 2.03
CA CYS A 232 -7.13 4.64 2.45
C CYS A 232 -6.11 5.25 1.49
N PHE A 233 -6.30 5.06 0.19
CA PHE A 233 -5.23 5.39 -0.75
C PHE A 233 -5.13 6.88 -1.12
N PRO A 234 -6.23 7.56 -1.50
CA PRO A 234 -6.21 9.01 -1.72
C PRO A 234 -5.76 9.79 -0.47
N LEU A 235 -6.00 9.24 0.73
CA LEU A 235 -5.52 9.83 1.97
C LEU A 235 -3.98 9.91 2.01
N PHE A 236 -3.25 8.86 1.62
CA PHE A 236 -1.79 8.93 1.51
C PHE A 236 -1.33 9.98 0.51
N PHE A 237 -2.03 10.10 -0.62
CA PHE A 237 -1.78 11.17 -1.57
C PHE A 237 -1.97 12.56 -0.94
N VAL A 238 -3.07 12.79 -0.22
CA VAL A 238 -3.36 14.06 0.48
C VAL A 238 -2.31 14.35 1.57
N ILE A 239 -1.89 13.33 2.32
CA ILE A 239 -0.86 13.46 3.35
C ILE A 239 0.46 13.87 2.71
N VAL A 240 0.93 13.16 1.68
CA VAL A 240 2.18 13.50 0.99
C VAL A 240 2.13 14.90 0.39
N ALA A 241 1.04 15.21 -0.33
CA ALA A 241 0.84 16.51 -0.97
C ALA A 241 0.84 17.67 0.04
N SER A 242 0.37 17.45 1.27
CA SER A 242 0.29 18.48 2.30
C SER A 242 1.56 18.63 3.14
N ARG A 243 2.36 17.56 3.27
CA ARG A 243 3.54 17.51 4.17
C ARG A 243 4.88 17.75 3.47
N VAL A 244 4.99 17.48 2.18
CA VAL A 244 6.24 17.65 1.43
C VAL A 244 6.25 19.00 0.72
N ARG A 245 7.04 19.94 1.24
CA ARG A 245 7.10 21.34 0.81
C ARG A 245 8.48 21.76 0.31
N SER A 246 9.50 20.92 0.47
CA SER A 246 10.84 21.18 -0.04
C SER A 246 11.47 19.92 -0.64
N ALA A 247 12.46 20.10 -1.52
CA ALA A 247 13.20 18.97 -2.08
C ALA A 247 13.96 18.17 -1.00
N ARG A 248 14.35 18.81 0.11
CA ARG A 248 14.97 18.13 1.26
C ARG A 248 13.98 17.19 1.94
N GLU A 249 12.77 17.66 2.20
CA GLU A 249 11.70 16.84 2.77
C GLU A 249 11.32 15.70 1.81
N ALA A 250 11.32 15.96 0.51
CA ALA A 250 11.08 14.94 -0.50
C ALA A 250 12.14 13.82 -0.45
N VAL A 251 13.43 14.16 -0.25
CA VAL A 251 14.49 13.16 -0.02
C VAL A 251 14.21 12.32 1.23
N MET A 252 13.74 12.94 2.32
CA MET A 252 13.39 12.24 3.56
C MET A 252 12.26 11.23 3.34
N VAL A 253 11.18 11.64 2.69
CA VAL A 253 10.06 10.73 2.36
C VAL A 253 10.52 9.63 1.41
N THR A 254 11.37 9.96 0.42
CA THR A 254 11.95 8.96 -0.50
C THR A 254 12.73 7.89 0.27
N TRP A 255 13.54 8.28 1.26
CA TRP A 255 14.21 7.31 2.15
C TRP A 255 13.21 6.47 2.95
N GLY A 256 12.14 7.07 3.47
CA GLY A 256 11.07 6.34 4.15
C GLY A 256 10.43 5.28 3.25
N ILE A 257 10.13 5.62 1.99
CA ILE A 257 9.57 4.69 0.99
C ILE A 257 10.56 3.57 0.66
N VAL A 258 11.85 3.91 0.48
CA VAL A 258 12.89 2.91 0.20
C VAL A 258 13.08 1.94 1.36
N CYS A 259 13.15 2.45 2.59
CA CYS A 259 13.25 1.62 3.79
C CYS A 259 12.01 0.74 3.97
N TYR A 260 10.80 1.30 3.82
CA TYR A 260 9.55 0.53 3.82
C TYR A 260 9.65 -0.62 2.82
N GLY A 261 10.04 -0.33 1.58
CA GLY A 261 10.07 -1.31 0.50
C GLY A 261 11.06 -2.46 0.76
N ILE A 262 12.26 -2.13 1.23
CA ILE A 262 13.27 -3.12 1.61
C ILE A 262 12.77 -4.00 2.77
N LEU A 263 12.17 -3.38 3.80
CA LEU A 263 11.59 -4.12 4.93
C LEU A 263 10.46 -5.05 4.47
N ARG A 264 9.56 -4.57 3.59
CA ARG A 264 8.48 -5.40 3.02
C ARG A 264 9.06 -6.57 2.24
N ILE A 265 10.01 -6.33 1.34
CA ILE A 265 10.67 -7.41 0.58
C ILE A 265 11.28 -8.44 1.54
N GLY A 266 12.00 -7.99 2.57
CA GLY A 266 12.62 -8.87 3.56
C GLY A 266 11.61 -9.72 4.33
N ILE A 267 10.51 -9.11 4.79
CA ILE A 267 9.39 -9.80 5.48
C ILE A 267 8.75 -10.84 4.57
N VAL A 268 8.44 -10.47 3.33
CA VAL A 268 7.80 -11.38 2.38
C VAL A 268 8.74 -12.54 2.01
N TYR A 269 10.04 -12.25 1.87
CA TYR A 269 11.07 -13.27 1.62
C TYR A 269 11.26 -14.22 2.82
N TYR A 270 11.22 -13.70 4.05
CA TYR A 270 11.25 -14.53 5.26
C TYR A 270 10.10 -15.54 5.27
N PHE A 271 8.87 -15.08 5.00
CA PHE A 271 7.72 -15.98 4.93
C PHE A 271 7.80 -16.96 3.75
N TYR A 272 8.32 -16.51 2.61
CA TYR A 272 8.58 -17.40 1.48
C TYR A 272 9.48 -18.57 1.87
N LEU A 273 10.58 -18.30 2.58
CA LEU A 273 11.50 -19.35 3.07
C LEU A 273 10.86 -20.27 4.10
N GLN A 274 10.07 -19.73 5.03
CA GLN A 274 9.32 -20.53 6.01
C GLN A 274 8.36 -21.50 5.33
N VAL A 275 7.65 -21.07 4.27
CA VAL A 275 6.73 -21.96 3.57
C VAL A 275 7.45 -23.03 2.74
N GLN A 276 8.64 -22.73 2.18
CA GLN A 276 9.41 -23.75 1.44
C GLN A 276 9.90 -24.92 2.32
N GLN A 277 9.95 -24.74 3.64
CA GLN A 277 10.28 -25.82 4.58
C GLN A 277 9.10 -26.76 4.86
N PHE A 278 7.88 -26.42 4.42
CA PHE A 278 6.75 -27.35 4.48
C PHE A 278 6.90 -28.41 3.39
N ASP A 279 6.79 -29.68 3.81
CA ASP A 279 6.87 -30.85 2.94
C ASP A 279 5.86 -30.73 1.78
N MET A 280 6.39 -30.55 0.57
CA MET A 280 5.65 -30.44 -0.70
C MET A 280 5.08 -31.80 -1.15
N SER A 281 4.72 -32.68 -0.23
CA SER A 281 4.00 -33.90 -0.56
C SER A 281 2.69 -33.54 -1.30
N GLN A 282 2.31 -34.33 -2.30
CA GLN A 282 1.11 -34.06 -3.12
C GLN A 282 -0.18 -33.87 -2.30
N ALA A 283 -0.25 -34.46 -1.10
CA ALA A 283 -1.36 -34.30 -0.17
C ALA A 283 -1.41 -32.88 0.47
N ALA A 284 -0.26 -32.28 0.78
CA ALA A 284 -0.19 -30.88 1.23
C ALA A 284 -0.46 -29.91 0.07
N ILE A 285 -0.03 -30.26 -1.15
CA ILE A 285 -0.29 -29.49 -2.37
C ILE A 285 -1.80 -29.44 -2.70
N LEU A 286 -2.52 -30.55 -2.54
CA LEU A 286 -3.96 -30.63 -2.79
C LEU A 286 -4.80 -29.90 -1.72
N ASN A 287 -4.27 -29.66 -0.52
CA ASN A 287 -4.96 -28.97 0.58
C ASN A 287 -4.59 -27.49 0.76
N SER A 288 -3.58 -26.96 0.05
CA SER A 288 -2.94 -25.72 0.47
C SER A 288 -3.43 -24.47 -0.27
N VAL A 289 -4.40 -23.81 0.35
CA VAL A 289 -4.53 -22.33 0.34
C VAL A 289 -3.17 -21.64 0.55
N GLN A 290 -2.21 -22.31 1.20
CA GLN A 290 -0.84 -21.85 1.40
C GLN A 290 0.00 -21.74 0.12
N ILE A 291 -0.14 -22.61 -0.89
CA ILE A 291 0.63 -22.48 -2.15
C ILE A 291 0.19 -21.25 -2.94
N TYR A 292 -1.12 -20.99 -2.99
CA TYR A 292 -1.66 -19.79 -3.64
C TYR A 292 -1.15 -18.52 -2.95
N ARG A 293 -1.04 -18.55 -1.62
CA ARG A 293 -0.40 -17.47 -0.84
C ARG A 293 1.05 -17.31 -1.27
N VAL A 294 1.89 -18.35 -1.22
CA VAL A 294 3.31 -18.27 -1.64
C VAL A 294 3.49 -17.64 -3.02
N ILE A 295 2.66 -18.02 -3.99
CA ILE A 295 2.72 -17.47 -5.36
C ILE A 295 2.36 -15.98 -5.40
N ASP A 296 1.34 -15.54 -4.67
CA ASP A 296 1.00 -14.11 -4.54
C ASP A 296 2.17 -13.29 -3.93
N HIS A 297 2.91 -13.87 -2.98
CA HIS A 297 4.04 -13.21 -2.30
C HIS A 297 5.23 -12.99 -3.19
N VAL A 298 5.49 -13.95 -4.06
CA VAL A 298 6.56 -13.87 -5.03
C VAL A 298 6.30 -12.70 -6.01
N GLY A 299 5.05 -12.52 -6.48
CA GLY A 299 4.66 -11.36 -7.28
C GLY A 299 4.87 -10.02 -6.58
N LEU A 300 4.49 -9.95 -5.30
CA LEU A 300 4.62 -8.75 -4.49
C LEU A 300 6.10 -8.32 -4.31
N ILE A 301 7.02 -9.26 -4.09
CA ILE A 301 8.46 -8.98 -3.99
C ILE A 301 8.95 -8.23 -5.23
N GLY A 302 8.63 -8.77 -6.42
CA GLY A 302 9.05 -8.17 -7.68
C GLY A 302 8.42 -6.79 -7.92
N CYS A 303 7.15 -6.62 -7.57
CA CYS A 303 6.45 -5.34 -7.71
C CYS A 303 7.04 -4.27 -6.77
N MET A 304 7.32 -4.63 -5.51
CA MET A 304 8.00 -3.73 -4.56
C MET A 304 9.39 -3.33 -5.05
N GLY A 305 10.15 -4.29 -5.60
CA GLY A 305 11.45 -4.00 -6.22
C GLY A 305 11.34 -2.94 -7.31
N ILE A 306 10.31 -3.00 -8.16
CA ILE A 306 10.08 -2.00 -9.22
C ILE A 306 9.74 -0.62 -8.68
N PHE A 307 8.96 -0.54 -7.60
CA PHE A 307 8.63 0.75 -7.01
C PHE A 307 9.87 1.39 -6.37
N VAL A 308 10.70 0.58 -5.70
CA VAL A 308 11.73 1.06 -4.78
C VAL A 308 13.08 1.26 -5.47
N MET A 309 13.44 0.39 -6.42
CA MET A 309 14.73 0.45 -7.11
C MET A 309 14.98 1.80 -7.81
N PRO A 310 14.03 2.38 -8.57
CA PRO A 310 14.23 3.69 -9.20
C PRO A 310 14.46 4.82 -8.21
N LEU A 311 13.79 4.74 -7.05
CA LEU A 311 13.93 5.72 -5.97
C LEU A 311 15.30 5.59 -5.30
N ALA A 312 15.76 4.38 -5.04
CA ALA A 312 17.10 4.12 -4.53
C ALA A 312 18.18 4.64 -5.50
N ILE A 313 18.03 4.42 -6.80
CA ILE A 313 18.94 4.94 -7.84
C ILE A 313 18.91 6.48 -7.86
N SER A 314 17.74 7.08 -7.68
CA SER A 314 17.61 8.54 -7.59
C SER A 314 18.31 9.11 -6.36
N LEU A 315 18.30 8.38 -5.23
CA LEU A 315 19.06 8.72 -4.03
C LEU A 315 20.58 8.60 -4.25
N VAL A 316 21.05 7.56 -4.96
CA VAL A 316 22.47 7.43 -5.39
C VAL A 316 22.91 8.67 -6.19
N ALA A 317 22.08 9.13 -7.11
CA ALA A 317 22.38 10.27 -7.98
C ALA A 317 22.54 11.61 -7.23
N ILE A 318 21.95 11.75 -6.03
CA ILE A 318 21.94 13.00 -5.23
C ILE A 318 22.67 12.90 -3.88
N ALA A 319 23.09 11.71 -3.44
CA ALA A 319 23.69 11.49 -2.13
C ALA A 319 24.96 12.33 -1.94
N LYS A 320 25.03 13.24 -0.97
CA LYS A 320 26.27 14.02 -0.75
C LYS A 320 27.32 13.27 0.07
N VAL A 321 26.90 12.31 0.87
CA VAL A 321 27.74 11.59 1.85
C VAL A 321 27.97 10.15 1.37
N ARG A 322 29.21 9.65 1.53
CA ARG A 322 29.61 8.28 1.13
C ARG A 322 28.70 7.20 1.73
N ARG A 323 28.33 7.31 3.01
CA ARG A 323 27.41 6.36 3.67
C ARG A 323 26.05 6.29 2.98
N SER A 324 25.46 7.44 2.67
CA SER A 324 24.16 7.52 1.97
C SER A 324 24.24 6.95 0.55
N LEU A 325 25.36 7.19 -0.14
CA LEU A 325 25.64 6.60 -1.44
C LEU A 325 25.67 5.06 -1.37
N VAL A 326 26.46 4.50 -0.44
CA VAL A 326 26.58 3.04 -0.27
C VAL A 326 25.23 2.42 0.08
N LEU A 327 24.50 2.99 1.05
CA LEU A 327 23.18 2.48 1.45
C LEU A 327 22.18 2.50 0.29
N ALA A 328 22.13 3.59 -0.48
CA ALA A 328 21.23 3.69 -1.63
C ALA A 328 21.60 2.68 -2.74
N SER A 329 22.90 2.49 -2.99
CA SER A 329 23.38 1.49 -3.94
C SER A 329 23.05 0.06 -3.50
N LEU A 330 23.30 -0.28 -2.23
CA LEU A 330 22.92 -1.58 -1.68
C LEU A 330 21.42 -1.82 -1.76
N GLY A 331 20.60 -0.80 -1.45
CA GLY A 331 19.15 -0.86 -1.58
C GLY A 331 18.69 -1.12 -3.01
N ALA A 332 19.30 -0.46 -4.00
CA ALA A 332 19.00 -0.67 -5.42
C ALA A 332 19.37 -2.08 -5.88
N VAL A 333 20.56 -2.57 -5.50
CA VAL A 333 21.03 -3.93 -5.82
C VAL A 333 20.14 -4.99 -5.17
N PHE A 334 19.77 -4.80 -3.90
CA PHE A 334 18.85 -5.67 -3.19
C PHE A 334 17.49 -5.74 -3.88
N CYS A 335 16.93 -4.61 -4.31
CA CYS A 335 15.68 -4.59 -5.07
C CYS A 335 15.82 -5.27 -6.43
N GLY A 336 16.95 -5.09 -7.13
CA GLY A 336 17.25 -5.82 -8.37
C GLY A 336 17.26 -7.32 -8.15
N ALA A 337 18.00 -7.80 -7.14
CA ALA A 337 18.05 -9.20 -6.76
C ALA A 337 16.67 -9.76 -6.38
N ALA A 338 15.86 -8.97 -5.67
CA ALA A 338 14.48 -9.31 -5.32
C ALA A 338 13.58 -9.48 -6.55
N ILE A 339 13.73 -8.61 -7.57
CA ILE A 339 12.99 -8.77 -8.84
C ILE A 339 13.39 -10.09 -9.53
N VAL A 340 14.68 -10.41 -9.58
CA VAL A 340 15.15 -11.66 -10.21
C VAL A 340 14.66 -12.89 -9.44
N SER A 341 14.82 -12.89 -8.11
CA SER A 341 14.40 -13.99 -7.25
C SER A 341 12.88 -14.17 -7.22
N SER A 342 12.12 -13.11 -7.53
CA SER A 342 10.67 -13.22 -7.70
C SER A 342 10.26 -14.11 -8.87
N GLN A 343 11.13 -14.35 -9.87
CA GLN A 343 10.74 -15.14 -11.05
C GLN A 343 9.46 -14.68 -11.76
N VAL A 344 9.01 -13.45 -11.51
CA VAL A 344 7.78 -12.88 -12.06
C VAL A 344 8.15 -12.16 -13.34
N ARG A 345 7.79 -12.75 -14.48
CA ARG A 345 8.19 -12.23 -15.80
C ARG A 345 7.75 -10.78 -16.02
N SER A 346 6.56 -10.43 -15.52
CA SER A 346 6.01 -9.09 -15.64
C SER A 346 6.76 -8.04 -14.83
N THR A 347 7.60 -8.44 -13.87
CA THR A 347 8.44 -7.50 -13.11
C THR A 347 9.83 -7.33 -13.73
N VAL A 348 10.30 -8.32 -14.50
CA VAL A 348 11.56 -8.20 -15.26
C VAL A 348 11.43 -7.24 -16.44
N LEU A 349 10.30 -7.26 -17.17
CA LEU A 349 10.09 -6.40 -18.34
C LEU A 349 10.23 -4.88 -18.04
N PRO A 350 9.62 -4.33 -16.98
CA PRO A 350 9.85 -2.96 -16.53
C PRO A 350 11.33 -2.62 -16.28
N MET A 351 12.17 -3.59 -15.93
CA MET A 351 13.61 -3.35 -15.78
C MET A 351 14.29 -3.03 -17.12
N LEU A 352 13.70 -3.38 -18.27
CA LEU A 352 14.24 -2.93 -19.55
C LEU A 352 14.00 -1.43 -19.78
N THR A 353 12.99 -0.85 -19.12
CA THR A 353 12.75 0.60 -19.16
C THR A 353 13.78 1.42 -18.38
N THR A 354 14.65 0.76 -17.59
CA THR A 354 15.70 1.37 -16.76
C THR A 354 16.70 2.21 -17.57
N LEU A 355 17.14 1.71 -18.73
CA LEU A 355 18.23 2.33 -19.50
C LEU A 355 17.91 3.78 -19.93
N PRO A 356 16.72 4.06 -20.51
CA PRO A 356 16.29 5.44 -20.76
C PRO A 356 16.32 6.35 -19.53
N PHE A 357 15.88 5.87 -18.36
CA PHE A 357 15.80 6.71 -17.16
C PHE A 357 17.16 7.04 -16.55
N ILE A 358 18.15 6.15 -16.65
CA ILE A 358 19.53 6.45 -16.22
C ILE A 358 20.10 7.62 -17.02
N ALA A 359 19.86 7.65 -18.34
CA ALA A 359 20.31 8.75 -19.20
C ALA A 359 19.69 10.10 -18.79
N LEU A 360 18.49 10.09 -18.20
CA LEU A 360 17.80 11.31 -17.75
C LEU A 360 18.39 11.94 -16.48
N HIS A 361 19.17 11.21 -15.69
CA HIS A 361 19.75 11.74 -14.43
C HIS A 361 20.85 12.79 -14.65
N ARG A 362 21.39 12.98 -15.87
CA ARG A 362 22.38 14.01 -16.27
C ARG A 362 23.33 14.41 -15.14
N THR A 363 24.07 13.44 -14.59
CA THR A 363 24.88 13.61 -13.37
C THR A 363 26.33 13.25 -13.59
N ARG A 364 27.26 13.93 -12.91
CA ARG A 364 28.69 13.54 -12.85
C ARG A 364 28.91 12.12 -12.30
N ARG A 365 27.89 11.52 -11.70
CA ARG A 365 27.90 10.13 -11.20
C ARG A 365 27.42 9.10 -12.21
N LEU A 366 27.30 9.48 -13.48
CA LEU A 366 26.91 8.55 -14.54
C LEU A 366 27.72 7.23 -14.50
N PRO A 367 29.05 7.22 -14.25
CA PRO A 367 29.78 5.95 -14.13
C PRO A 367 29.29 5.05 -12.99
N ILE A 368 28.97 5.62 -11.83
CA ILE A 368 28.45 4.86 -10.67
C ILE A 368 27.04 4.35 -10.97
N LEU A 369 26.20 5.16 -11.61
CA LEU A 369 24.87 4.74 -12.05
C LEU A 369 24.97 3.61 -13.08
N CYS A 370 25.85 3.74 -14.08
CA CYS A 370 26.12 2.70 -15.06
C CYS A 370 26.67 1.43 -14.40
N CYS A 371 27.53 1.56 -13.39
CA CYS A 371 28.06 0.41 -12.63
C CYS A 371 26.96 -0.28 -11.80
N THR A 372 26.14 0.48 -11.07
CA THR A 372 25.01 -0.06 -10.30
C THR A 372 23.99 -0.74 -11.22
N SER A 373 23.72 -0.13 -12.38
CA SER A 373 22.79 -0.67 -13.37
C SER A 373 23.37 -1.88 -14.10
N GLY A 374 24.67 -1.86 -14.40
CA GLY A 374 25.42 -2.99 -14.93
C GLY A 374 25.43 -4.17 -13.96
N LEU A 375 25.54 -3.92 -12.65
CA LEU A 375 25.42 -4.95 -11.62
C LEU A 375 24.00 -5.54 -11.57
N ILE A 376 22.97 -4.69 -11.69
CA ILE A 376 21.57 -5.16 -11.79
C ILE A 376 21.38 -6.06 -13.03
N VAL A 377 21.94 -5.66 -14.18
CA VAL A 377 21.93 -6.47 -15.41
C VAL A 377 22.72 -7.77 -15.24
N ALA A 378 23.86 -7.74 -14.56
CA ALA A 378 24.64 -8.94 -14.26
C ALA A 378 23.86 -9.90 -13.36
N VAL A 379 23.20 -9.40 -12.31
CA VAL A 379 22.32 -10.20 -11.44
C VAL A 379 21.17 -10.84 -12.24
N LEU A 380 20.60 -10.10 -13.21
CA LEU A 380 19.62 -10.66 -14.14
C LEU A 380 20.21 -11.81 -14.95
N ILE A 381 21.33 -11.59 -15.64
CA ILE A 381 21.98 -12.60 -16.48
C ILE A 381 22.31 -13.85 -15.65
N ILE A 382 22.93 -13.67 -14.48
CA ILE A 382 23.27 -14.78 -13.56
C ILE A 382 21.99 -15.49 -13.09
N GLY A 383 20.93 -14.77 -12.76
CA GLY A 383 19.65 -15.38 -12.40
C GLY A 383 19.12 -16.26 -13.51
N PHE A 384 19.13 -15.76 -14.75
CA PHE A 384 18.68 -16.50 -15.94
C PHE A 384 19.53 -17.75 -16.23
N THR A 385 20.84 -17.69 -16.00
CA THR A 385 21.73 -18.85 -16.24
C THR A 385 21.65 -19.89 -15.13
N VAL A 386 21.53 -19.48 -13.87
CA VAL A 386 21.51 -20.38 -12.71
C VAL A 386 20.15 -21.03 -12.49
N GLN A 387 19.06 -20.42 -12.96
CA GLN A 387 17.71 -20.97 -12.80
C GLN A 387 17.10 -21.38 -14.14
N PRO A 388 17.26 -22.65 -14.58
CA PRO A 388 16.64 -23.15 -15.81
C PRO A 388 15.13 -22.91 -15.87
N ASN A 389 14.49 -22.90 -14.70
CA ASN A 389 13.07 -22.61 -14.53
C ASN A 389 12.67 -21.19 -14.93
N LEU A 390 13.56 -20.20 -14.84
CA LEU A 390 13.29 -18.85 -15.34
C LEU A 390 13.21 -18.87 -16.86
N PHE A 391 14.21 -19.47 -17.51
CA PHE A 391 14.26 -19.54 -18.97
C PHE A 391 13.09 -20.35 -19.54
N SER A 392 12.78 -21.51 -18.95
CA SER A 392 11.62 -22.31 -19.38
C SER A 392 10.29 -21.58 -19.15
N ARG A 393 10.18 -20.79 -18.07
CA ARG A 393 9.04 -19.88 -17.87
C ARG A 393 8.97 -18.84 -18.98
N PHE A 394 10.07 -18.21 -19.39
CA PHE A 394 10.05 -17.26 -20.51
C PHE A 394 9.67 -17.92 -21.85
N GLN A 395 10.19 -19.13 -22.13
CA GLN A 395 9.80 -19.91 -23.31
C GLN A 395 8.32 -20.29 -23.30
N GLY A 396 7.76 -20.60 -22.12
CA GLY A 396 6.33 -20.87 -21.92
C GLY A 396 5.40 -19.67 -22.21
N TRP A 397 5.93 -18.49 -22.57
CA TRP A 397 5.10 -17.42 -23.15
C TRP A 397 4.63 -17.78 -24.56
N GLN A 398 5.42 -18.54 -25.33
CA GLN A 398 5.04 -18.95 -26.68
C GLN A 398 3.99 -20.06 -26.67
N SER A 399 3.84 -20.81 -25.57
CA SER A 399 2.79 -21.80 -25.41
C SER A 399 1.51 -21.15 -24.89
N TRP A 400 0.90 -20.30 -25.73
CA TRP A 400 -0.37 -19.58 -25.47
C TRP A 400 -1.56 -20.50 -25.13
N SER A 401 -1.41 -21.81 -25.27
CA SER A 401 -2.46 -22.82 -25.19
C SER A 401 -2.32 -23.84 -24.06
N THR A 402 -1.17 -23.97 -23.40
CA THR A 402 -0.98 -25.01 -22.38
C THR A 402 -1.21 -24.45 -20.97
N VAL A 403 -2.25 -25.00 -20.32
CA VAL A 403 -2.55 -24.81 -18.89
C VAL A 403 -1.46 -25.53 -18.08
N VAL A 404 -0.25 -24.99 -18.08
CA VAL A 404 0.83 -25.52 -17.25
C VAL A 404 0.73 -24.84 -15.89
N ALA A 405 0.39 -25.63 -14.87
CA ALA A 405 0.45 -25.26 -13.45
C ALA A 405 -0.38 -24.02 -13.03
N GLY A 406 -1.70 -24.09 -13.19
CA GLY A 406 -2.62 -23.17 -12.51
C GLY A 406 -2.68 -21.74 -13.04
N GLN A 407 -2.02 -21.45 -14.16
CA GLN A 407 -2.19 -20.17 -14.86
C GLN A 407 -3.36 -20.27 -15.83
N VAL A 408 -4.45 -19.57 -15.50
CA VAL A 408 -5.48 -19.27 -16.48
C VAL A 408 -4.85 -18.42 -17.59
N PRO A 409 -5.06 -18.75 -18.88
CA PRO A 409 -4.59 -17.90 -19.96
C PRO A 409 -5.10 -16.47 -19.76
N ARG A 410 -4.19 -15.50 -19.64
CA ARG A 410 -4.55 -14.08 -19.41
C ARG A 410 -5.53 -13.54 -20.45
N ILE A 411 -5.43 -14.06 -21.68
CA ILE A 411 -6.38 -13.76 -22.77
C ILE A 411 -7.81 -14.09 -22.37
N ASP A 412 -8.06 -15.19 -21.68
CA ASP A 412 -9.42 -15.57 -21.27
C ASP A 412 -9.95 -14.55 -20.23
N ALA A 413 -9.11 -14.10 -19.30
CA ALA A 413 -9.46 -13.02 -18.38
C ALA A 413 -9.74 -11.69 -19.10
N TRP A 414 -8.98 -11.36 -20.14
CA TRP A 414 -9.22 -10.16 -20.95
C TRP A 414 -10.52 -10.26 -21.74
N LYS A 415 -10.82 -11.42 -22.33
CA LYS A 415 -12.09 -11.67 -23.01
C LYS A 415 -13.26 -11.53 -22.04
N VAL A 416 -13.13 -12.07 -20.82
CA VAL A 416 -14.14 -11.90 -19.77
C VAL A 416 -14.33 -10.42 -19.40
N ALA A 417 -13.24 -9.68 -19.18
CA ALA A 417 -13.32 -8.24 -18.90
C ALA A 417 -14.04 -7.46 -20.01
N LEU A 418 -13.76 -7.78 -21.28
CA LEU A 418 -14.39 -7.15 -22.43
C LEU A 418 -15.88 -7.52 -22.56
N LYS A 419 -16.27 -8.77 -22.27
CA LYS A 419 -17.68 -9.18 -22.22
C LYS A 419 -18.42 -8.44 -21.10
N ILE A 420 -17.82 -8.35 -19.92
CA ILE A 420 -18.37 -7.57 -18.79
C ILE A 420 -18.54 -6.10 -19.19
N LEU A 421 -17.52 -5.49 -19.80
CA LEU A 421 -17.58 -4.10 -20.26
C LEU A 421 -18.68 -3.88 -21.31
N ARG A 422 -18.90 -4.87 -22.19
CA ARG A 422 -19.97 -4.79 -23.21
C ARG A 422 -21.36 -4.76 -22.57
N ASP A 423 -21.56 -5.53 -21.50
CA ASP A 423 -22.86 -5.64 -20.83
C ASP A 423 -23.09 -4.49 -19.83
N TYR A 424 -22.02 -3.98 -19.21
CA TYR A 424 -22.06 -2.89 -18.22
C TYR A 424 -21.14 -1.70 -18.62
N PRO A 425 -21.36 -1.04 -19.77
CA PRO A 425 -20.43 -0.05 -20.30
C PRO A 425 -20.35 1.24 -19.47
N LEU A 426 -21.40 1.59 -18.74
CA LEU A 426 -21.48 2.87 -18.02
C LEU A 426 -20.98 2.79 -16.58
N THR A 427 -21.38 1.74 -15.86
CA THR A 427 -21.12 1.61 -14.42
C THR A 427 -20.16 0.47 -14.09
N GLY A 428 -19.88 -0.42 -15.04
CA GLY A 428 -19.24 -1.69 -14.77
C GLY A 428 -20.04 -2.53 -13.77
N ILE A 429 -19.38 -3.54 -13.21
CA ILE A 429 -19.99 -4.50 -12.26
C ILE A 429 -19.88 -4.09 -10.79
N GLY A 430 -19.24 -2.96 -10.51
CA GLY A 430 -18.90 -2.55 -9.16
C GLY A 430 -17.50 -2.97 -8.74
N GLU A 431 -16.93 -2.16 -7.87
CA GLU A 431 -15.64 -2.43 -7.23
C GLU A 431 -15.66 -3.74 -6.41
N GLY A 432 -14.59 -4.54 -6.49
CA GLY A 432 -14.47 -5.82 -5.79
C GLY A 432 -15.37 -6.96 -6.30
N MET A 433 -16.20 -6.73 -7.33
CA MET A 433 -17.15 -7.72 -7.83
C MET A 433 -16.57 -8.71 -8.87
N TRP A 434 -15.32 -8.51 -9.28
CA TRP A 434 -14.67 -9.30 -10.33
C TRP A 434 -14.77 -10.81 -10.10
N ASP A 435 -14.44 -11.31 -8.91
CA ASP A 435 -14.41 -12.75 -8.62
C ASP A 435 -15.77 -13.43 -8.86
N ARG A 436 -16.85 -12.74 -8.50
CA ARG A 436 -18.22 -13.25 -8.67
C ARG A 436 -18.59 -13.28 -10.15
N TYR A 437 -18.36 -12.18 -10.85
CA TYR A 437 -18.73 -12.05 -12.26
C TYR A 437 -17.85 -12.85 -13.21
N TYR A 438 -16.57 -13.01 -12.89
CA TYR A 438 -15.64 -13.77 -13.72
C TYR A 438 -16.19 -15.18 -14.02
N THR A 439 -16.79 -15.82 -13.02
CA THR A 439 -17.35 -17.16 -13.11
C THR A 439 -18.58 -17.28 -14.01
N LEU A 440 -19.32 -16.17 -14.20
CA LEU A 440 -20.51 -16.10 -15.04
C LEU A 440 -20.16 -15.88 -16.52
N TYR A 441 -19.03 -15.20 -16.76
CA TYR A 441 -18.60 -14.80 -18.10
C TYR A 441 -17.55 -15.71 -18.72
N THR A 442 -16.89 -16.54 -17.91
CA THR A 442 -15.92 -17.53 -18.39
C THR A 442 -16.62 -18.78 -18.90
N GLU A 443 -16.31 -19.17 -20.14
CA GLU A 443 -16.67 -20.49 -20.70
C GLU A 443 -15.76 -21.60 -20.17
N ARG A 444 -14.64 -21.21 -19.56
CA ARG A 444 -13.62 -22.12 -19.04
C ARG A 444 -13.61 -22.05 -17.53
N ILE A 445 -14.10 -23.11 -16.91
CA ILE A 445 -13.90 -23.35 -15.49
C ILE A 445 -12.63 -24.16 -15.34
N PHE A 446 -11.57 -23.52 -14.85
CA PHE A 446 -10.32 -24.20 -14.59
C PHE A 446 -10.42 -24.95 -13.27
N TRP A 447 -10.28 -26.27 -13.35
CA TRP A 447 -10.22 -27.15 -12.20
C TRP A 447 -8.77 -27.58 -11.97
N TRP A 448 -8.29 -27.44 -10.74
CA TRP A 448 -7.06 -28.08 -10.27
C TRP A 448 -7.45 -29.13 -9.22
N GLY A 449 -7.55 -30.38 -9.66
CA GLY A 449 -8.14 -31.44 -8.84
C GLY A 449 -9.60 -31.12 -8.51
N LYS A 450 -9.95 -31.04 -7.23
CA LYS A 450 -11.29 -30.65 -6.75
C LYS A 450 -11.47 -29.14 -6.54
N MET A 451 -10.43 -28.33 -6.75
CA MET A 451 -10.49 -26.88 -6.54
C MET A 451 -10.77 -26.12 -7.84
N ARG A 452 -11.71 -25.19 -7.79
CA ARG A 452 -11.94 -24.22 -8.88
C ARG A 452 -10.89 -23.11 -8.78
N LEU A 453 -10.11 -22.93 -9.83
CA LEU A 453 -9.16 -21.82 -9.93
C LEU A 453 -9.91 -20.56 -10.33
N TYR A 454 -9.92 -19.58 -9.43
CA TYR A 454 -10.52 -18.27 -9.67
C TYR A 454 -9.43 -17.28 -10.10
N VAL A 455 -9.67 -16.59 -11.21
CA VAL A 455 -8.83 -15.45 -11.61
C VAL A 455 -9.29 -14.25 -10.82
N ASN A 456 -8.40 -13.67 -10.01
CA ASN A 456 -8.75 -12.62 -9.07
C ASN A 456 -8.71 -11.19 -9.62
N SER A 457 -8.35 -11.02 -10.89
CA SER A 457 -8.37 -9.72 -11.59
C SER A 457 -8.35 -9.93 -13.09
N ALA A 458 -8.52 -8.87 -13.88
CA ALA A 458 -8.34 -8.95 -15.32
C ALA A 458 -6.86 -9.16 -15.73
N HIS A 459 -5.90 -9.10 -14.79
CA HIS A 459 -4.46 -9.08 -15.08
C HIS A 459 -4.07 -8.05 -16.17
N HIS A 460 -4.82 -6.95 -16.23
CA HIS A 460 -4.57 -5.79 -17.07
C HIS A 460 -5.32 -4.60 -16.44
N ILE A 461 -4.60 -3.67 -15.82
CA ILE A 461 -5.18 -2.63 -14.96
C ILE A 461 -6.26 -1.80 -15.67
N LEU A 462 -6.07 -1.45 -16.95
CA LEU A 462 -7.08 -0.68 -17.70
C LEU A 462 -8.35 -1.48 -17.98
N LEU A 463 -8.24 -2.76 -18.35
CA LEU A 463 -9.40 -3.62 -18.56
C LEU A 463 -10.11 -3.90 -17.24
N HIS A 464 -9.37 -3.97 -16.15
CA HIS A 464 -9.94 -4.14 -14.83
C HIS A 464 -10.77 -2.92 -14.43
N GLN A 465 -10.22 -1.70 -14.54
CA GLN A 465 -10.94 -0.46 -14.26
C GLN A 465 -12.17 -0.28 -15.15
N ALA A 466 -12.07 -0.68 -16.43
CA ALA A 466 -13.21 -0.67 -17.33
C ALA A 466 -14.28 -1.70 -16.95
N ALA A 467 -13.90 -2.93 -16.59
CA ALA A 467 -14.86 -3.95 -16.18
C ALA A 467 -15.55 -3.58 -14.86
N THR A 468 -14.82 -3.06 -13.87
CA THR A 468 -15.39 -2.72 -12.56
C THR A 468 -16.20 -1.44 -12.59
N GLY A 469 -15.70 -0.36 -13.20
CA GLY A 469 -16.37 0.96 -13.20
C GLY A 469 -16.86 1.50 -14.54
N GLY A 470 -16.81 0.70 -15.61
CA GLY A 470 -17.24 1.10 -16.94
C GLY A 470 -16.25 2.03 -17.66
N VAL A 471 -16.65 2.45 -18.87
CA VAL A 471 -15.92 3.41 -19.71
C VAL A 471 -15.68 4.75 -19.00
N PRO A 472 -16.65 5.33 -18.25
CA PRO A 472 -16.41 6.59 -17.53
C PRO A 472 -15.26 6.48 -16.51
N LEU A 473 -15.20 5.43 -15.70
CA LEU A 473 -14.11 5.24 -14.74
C LEU A 473 -12.76 5.06 -15.46
N LEU A 474 -12.73 4.28 -16.55
CA LEU A 474 -11.54 4.12 -17.38
C LEU A 474 -11.02 5.47 -17.91
N ILE A 475 -11.91 6.34 -18.41
CA ILE A 475 -11.54 7.68 -18.90
C ILE A 475 -10.96 8.52 -17.78
N ALA A 476 -11.59 8.54 -16.60
CA ALA A 476 -11.08 9.26 -15.44
C ALA A 476 -9.68 8.74 -15.02
N TRP A 477 -9.48 7.43 -15.04
CA TRP A 477 -8.20 6.79 -14.72
C TRP A 477 -7.10 7.13 -15.73
N ILE A 478 -7.39 7.09 -17.04
CA ILE A 478 -6.46 7.51 -18.09
C ILE A 478 -6.13 9.01 -17.94
N GLY A 479 -7.12 9.84 -17.65
CA GLY A 479 -6.93 11.27 -17.37
C GLY A 479 -5.98 11.51 -16.19
N LEU A 480 -6.15 10.78 -15.09
CA LEU A 480 -5.25 10.81 -13.94
C LEU A 480 -3.81 10.45 -14.35
N ILE A 481 -3.62 9.35 -15.09
CA ILE A 481 -2.31 8.94 -15.60
C ILE A 481 -1.69 10.04 -16.46
N ALA A 482 -2.44 10.61 -17.40
CA ALA A 482 -1.97 11.66 -18.30
C ALA A 482 -1.51 12.91 -17.53
N VAL A 483 -2.25 13.32 -16.49
CA VAL A 483 -1.89 14.47 -15.64
C VAL A 483 -0.62 14.22 -14.86
N VAL A 484 -0.45 13.03 -14.27
CA VAL A 484 0.76 12.65 -13.52
C VAL A 484 1.98 12.67 -14.44
N LEU A 485 1.86 12.09 -15.65
CA LEU A 485 2.93 12.12 -16.66
C LEU A 485 3.26 13.55 -17.10
N LYS A 486 2.24 14.36 -17.40
CA LYS A 486 2.40 15.77 -17.80
C LYS A 486 3.13 16.58 -16.72
N LYS A 487 2.74 16.43 -15.46
CA LYS A 487 3.40 17.09 -14.32
C LYS A 487 4.85 16.65 -14.18
N SER A 488 5.11 15.35 -14.27
CA SER A 488 6.47 14.79 -14.19
C SER A 488 7.36 15.36 -15.28
N VAL A 489 6.91 15.36 -16.53
CA VAL A 489 7.65 15.91 -17.69
C VAL A 489 7.89 17.41 -17.51
N ARG A 490 6.88 18.18 -17.07
CA ARG A 490 7.04 19.62 -16.82
C ARG A 490 8.09 19.87 -15.74
N THR A 491 8.01 19.18 -14.61
CA THR A 491 8.99 19.25 -13.52
C THR A 491 10.39 18.91 -14.02
N LEU A 492 10.57 17.87 -14.84
CA LEU A 492 11.88 17.52 -15.40
C LEU A 492 12.47 18.59 -16.33
N ARG A 493 11.60 19.34 -17.03
CA ARG A 493 12.01 20.42 -17.94
C ARG A 493 12.37 21.70 -17.19
N THR A 494 11.64 22.03 -16.13
CA THR A 494 11.79 23.33 -15.43
C THR A 494 12.61 23.24 -14.15
N ALA A 495 12.81 22.07 -13.54
CA ALA A 495 13.54 21.95 -12.28
C ALA A 495 15.02 22.36 -12.40
N VAL A 496 15.37 23.46 -11.74
CA VAL A 496 16.76 23.90 -11.51
C VAL A 496 17.41 23.09 -10.39
N ASP A 497 16.68 22.78 -9.30
CA ASP A 497 17.20 21.94 -8.22
C ASP A 497 17.41 20.50 -8.70
N ARG A 498 18.68 20.09 -8.73
CA ARG A 498 19.11 18.73 -9.07
C ARG A 498 18.44 17.66 -8.21
N ARG A 499 18.12 17.93 -6.93
CA ARG A 499 17.40 16.98 -6.07
C ARG A 499 15.99 16.73 -6.58
N ALA A 500 15.22 17.81 -6.78
CA ALA A 500 13.86 17.71 -7.28
C ALA A 500 13.81 17.02 -8.64
N ARG A 501 14.73 17.39 -9.56
CA ARG A 501 14.85 16.75 -10.88
C ARG A 501 15.14 15.25 -10.76
N SER A 502 16.16 14.87 -9.99
CA SER A 502 16.56 13.46 -9.85
C SER A 502 15.48 12.62 -9.19
N LEU A 503 14.83 13.12 -8.14
CA LEU A 503 13.71 12.41 -7.52
C LEU A 503 12.52 12.26 -8.49
N THR A 504 12.24 13.29 -9.29
CA THR A 504 11.19 13.21 -10.32
C THR A 504 11.48 12.11 -11.34
N VAL A 505 12.74 11.91 -11.75
CA VAL A 505 13.13 10.79 -12.62
C VAL A 505 12.81 9.45 -11.94
N GLY A 506 13.18 9.29 -10.67
CA GLY A 506 12.88 8.09 -9.89
C GLY A 506 11.39 7.80 -9.78
N TYR A 507 10.59 8.77 -9.36
CA TYR A 507 9.14 8.60 -9.22
C TYR A 507 8.45 8.34 -10.55
N LEU A 508 8.84 9.04 -11.62
CA LEU A 508 8.32 8.79 -12.97
C LEU A 508 8.65 7.38 -13.43
N TRP A 509 9.87 6.92 -13.18
CA TRP A 509 10.29 5.56 -13.53
C TRP A 509 9.52 4.52 -12.71
N SER A 510 9.37 4.69 -11.39
CA SER A 510 8.52 3.81 -10.56
C SER A 510 7.07 3.78 -11.05
N PHE A 511 6.53 4.94 -11.47
CA PHE A 511 5.17 5.05 -12.01
C PHE A 511 5.00 4.32 -13.36
N VAL A 512 5.92 4.52 -14.30
CA VAL A 512 5.91 3.80 -15.59
C VAL A 512 6.13 2.31 -15.38
N GLY A 513 7.01 1.94 -14.44
CA GLY A 513 7.24 0.56 -14.04
C GLY A 513 5.97 -0.09 -13.54
N PHE A 514 5.26 0.56 -12.63
CA PHE A 514 3.95 0.12 -12.14
C PHE A 514 2.93 -0.08 -13.28
N LEU A 515 2.78 0.89 -14.18
CA LEU A 515 1.87 0.76 -15.31
C LEU A 515 2.24 -0.42 -16.22
N THR A 516 3.54 -0.63 -16.45
CA THR A 516 4.03 -1.74 -17.28
C THR A 516 3.73 -3.09 -16.64
N VAL A 517 3.97 -3.25 -15.32
CA VAL A 517 3.55 -4.47 -14.61
C VAL A 517 2.03 -4.60 -14.63
N GLY A 518 1.28 -3.50 -14.46
CA GLY A 518 -0.17 -3.47 -14.43
C GLY A 518 -0.81 -3.87 -15.76
N MET A 519 -0.18 -3.54 -16.88
CA MET A 519 -0.68 -3.87 -18.22
C MET A 519 -0.34 -5.30 -18.63
N ILE A 520 0.90 -5.73 -18.37
CA ILE A 520 1.40 -7.01 -18.89
C ILE A 520 1.17 -8.12 -17.86
N GLY A 521 1.28 -7.78 -16.59
CA GLY A 521 1.29 -8.70 -15.47
C GLY A 521 -0.01 -8.72 -14.68
N GLY A 522 0.02 -9.59 -13.68
CA GLY A 522 -1.07 -9.67 -12.72
C GLY A 522 -1.14 -8.51 -11.75
N ALA A 523 -0.40 -7.40 -11.89
CA ALA A 523 -0.46 -6.28 -10.94
C ALA A 523 -1.83 -5.60 -10.86
N ALA A 524 -2.78 -5.92 -11.75
CA ALA A 524 -4.19 -5.66 -11.48
C ALA A 524 -4.67 -6.28 -10.15
N SER A 525 -4.03 -7.35 -9.64
CA SER A 525 -4.25 -7.96 -8.32
C SER A 525 -3.62 -7.19 -7.15
N LEU A 526 -2.76 -6.20 -7.43
CA LEU A 526 -2.33 -5.19 -6.44
C LEU A 526 -3.43 -4.14 -6.20
N HIS A 527 -4.43 -4.09 -7.08
CA HIS A 527 -5.74 -3.53 -6.80
C HIS A 527 -6.66 -4.69 -6.35
N MET A 528 -7.45 -4.45 -5.31
CA MET A 528 -8.74 -5.13 -5.12
C MET A 528 -8.70 -6.60 -4.65
N ARG A 529 -8.27 -6.78 -3.40
CA ARG A 529 -9.11 -7.47 -2.40
C ARG A 529 -9.01 -6.70 -1.09
N THR A 530 -10.06 -6.01 -0.69
CA THR A 530 -10.05 -5.18 0.53
C THR A 530 -9.95 -5.97 1.83
N TRP A 531 -10.33 -7.25 1.79
CA TRP A 531 -10.15 -8.14 2.93
C TRP A 531 -8.68 -8.49 3.19
N ASP A 532 -7.76 -8.15 2.27
CA ASP A 532 -6.34 -8.42 2.41
C ASP A 532 -5.57 -7.11 2.57
N LEU A 533 -5.36 -6.70 3.84
CA LEU A 533 -4.66 -5.46 4.17
C LEU A 533 -3.26 -5.44 3.55
N ARG A 534 -2.64 -6.61 3.30
CA ARG A 534 -1.37 -6.72 2.59
C ARG A 534 -1.43 -6.05 1.22
N ARG A 535 -2.41 -6.42 0.39
CA ARG A 535 -2.55 -5.89 -0.98
C ARG A 535 -2.87 -4.40 -0.98
N VAL A 536 -3.72 -3.98 -0.03
CA VAL A 536 -4.13 -2.59 0.20
C VAL A 536 -2.91 -1.74 0.56
N ILE A 537 -2.17 -2.11 1.60
CA ILE A 537 -0.97 -1.39 2.06
C ILE A 537 0.12 -1.39 0.99
N ASP A 538 0.22 -2.42 0.15
CA ASP A 538 1.37 -2.58 -0.71
C ASP A 538 1.22 -1.87 -2.06
N GLY A 539 0.18 -2.22 -2.82
CA GLY A 539 0.01 -1.75 -4.20
C GLY A 539 -0.63 -0.38 -4.31
N GLY A 540 -1.85 -0.27 -3.77
CA GLY A 540 -2.65 0.95 -3.81
C GLY A 540 -1.93 2.11 -3.11
N MET A 541 -1.46 1.90 -1.88
CA MET A 541 -0.72 2.92 -1.15
C MET A 541 0.52 3.42 -1.92
N MET A 542 1.34 2.51 -2.47
CA MET A 542 2.55 2.89 -3.21
C MET A 542 2.23 3.75 -4.42
N PHE A 543 1.21 3.37 -5.19
CA PHE A 543 0.74 4.18 -6.31
C PHE A 543 0.40 5.60 -5.87
N TRP A 544 -0.42 5.76 -4.83
CA TRP A 544 -0.85 7.08 -4.37
C TRP A 544 0.27 7.88 -3.67
N LEU A 545 1.22 7.22 -3.01
CA LEU A 545 2.44 7.86 -2.51
C LEU A 545 3.28 8.42 -3.67
N ILE A 546 3.49 7.64 -4.74
CA ILE A 546 4.24 8.08 -5.92
C ILE A 546 3.54 9.26 -6.60
N VAL A 547 2.22 9.19 -6.81
CA VAL A 547 1.41 10.27 -7.37
C VAL A 547 1.51 11.53 -6.50
N GLY A 548 1.41 11.38 -5.17
CA GLY A 548 1.56 12.47 -4.22
C GLY A 548 2.92 13.14 -4.32
N MET A 549 3.99 12.35 -4.37
CA MET A 549 5.36 12.84 -4.47
C MET A 549 5.63 13.58 -5.78
N ILE A 550 5.12 13.08 -6.91
CA ILE A 550 5.21 13.78 -8.20
C ILE A 550 4.52 15.15 -8.12
N CYS A 551 3.34 15.21 -7.53
CA CYS A 551 2.60 16.46 -7.36
C CYS A 551 3.33 17.43 -6.42
N SER A 552 3.86 16.96 -5.29
CA SER A 552 4.63 17.79 -4.36
C SER A 552 5.88 18.35 -5.02
N LEU A 553 6.66 17.52 -5.72
CA LEU A 553 7.86 17.96 -6.43
C LEU A 553 7.54 19.00 -7.52
N HIS A 554 6.42 18.82 -8.22
CA HIS A 554 5.95 19.79 -9.20
C HIS A 554 5.61 21.14 -8.57
N LEU A 555 4.88 21.15 -7.45
CA LEU A 555 4.57 22.38 -6.71
C LEU A 555 5.83 23.07 -6.17
N ILE A 556 6.78 22.30 -5.64
CA ILE A 556 8.07 22.83 -5.15
C ILE A 556 8.77 23.59 -6.27
N VAL A 557 8.86 23.01 -7.46
CA VAL A 557 9.50 23.63 -8.62
C VAL A 557 8.73 24.87 -9.10
N GLU A 558 7.41 24.79 -9.26
CA GLU A 558 6.61 25.95 -9.66
C GLU A 558 6.64 27.11 -8.66
N SER A 559 6.79 26.82 -7.36
CA SER A 559 6.88 27.84 -6.32
C SER A 559 8.25 28.53 -6.27
N GLY A 560 9.33 27.80 -6.60
CA GLY A 560 10.69 28.35 -6.65
C GLY A 560 10.85 29.38 -7.76
N ASP A 561 10.27 29.12 -8.93
CA ASP A 561 10.31 30.03 -10.08
C ASP A 561 9.62 31.38 -9.83
N ARG A 562 8.77 31.49 -8.79
CA ARG A 562 8.08 32.76 -8.45
C ARG A 562 8.87 33.62 -7.48
N GLN A 563 9.91 33.08 -6.84
CA GLN A 563 10.71 33.79 -5.83
C GLN A 563 12.05 34.28 -6.38
N SER A 564 12.51 33.73 -7.51
CA SER A 564 13.62 34.24 -8.33
C SER A 564 13.12 35.25 -9.34
#